data_AF-A0A661XQ28-F1
#
_entry.id   AF-A0A661XQ28-F1
#
_cell.length_a   1.000
_cell.length_b   1.000
_cell.length_c   1.000
_cell.angle_alpha   90.00
_cell.angle_beta   90.00
_cell.angle_gamma   90.00
#
_symmetry.space_group_name_H-M   'P 1'
#
loop_
_entity.id
_entity.type
_entity.pdbx_description
1 polymer ?
#
loop_
_entity_poly.entity_id
_entity_poly.type
_entity_poly.pdbx_seq_one_letter_code
_entity_poly.pdbx_strand_id
1 'polypeptide(L)'
;ANLTLEDPNVDQYSMRTLKMFVGKSGNVIDVYGNSNHPNAQFFTQDTGFNWAFAAAGYDDQDLGVAEVGLPPSNLNETSREALLGTYSIKNVFTEQIYAAYPNVTQDLVDLYLMHTEGPGYFTDEGFVAGGTPPAGLWEELELRIEDLTPYNPSDISDLQIDFQ
;
A
#
# COMPACT_ATOMS: atom_id res chain seq x y z
N ALA A 1 -6.72 4.51 23.96
CA ALA A 1 -7.79 4.98 23.06
C ALA A 1 -8.67 3.77 22.76
N ASN A 2 -9.99 3.86 23.00
CA ASN A 2 -10.92 2.77 22.73
C ASN A 2 -11.41 2.90 21.28
N LEU A 3 -10.50 2.66 20.34
CA LEU A 3 -10.82 2.64 18.91
C LEU A 3 -11.30 1.23 18.59
N THR A 4 -12.57 0.94 18.83
CA THR A 4 -13.18 -0.27 18.28
C THR A 4 -13.15 -0.15 16.77
N LEU A 5 -12.33 -0.97 16.12
CA LEU A 5 -12.39 -1.16 14.68
C LEU A 5 -13.78 -1.69 14.35
N GLU A 6 -14.40 -1.14 13.32
CA GLU A 6 -15.70 -1.61 12.83
C GLU A 6 -15.55 -3.05 12.31
N ASP A 7 -16.58 -3.86 12.52
CA ASP A 7 -16.56 -5.26 12.09
C ASP A 7 -16.53 -5.30 10.54
N PRO A 8 -15.62 -6.06 9.90
CA PRO A 8 -15.60 -6.23 8.45
C PRO A 8 -16.93 -6.71 7.83
N ASN A 9 -17.82 -7.32 8.63
CA ASN A 9 -19.16 -7.70 8.17
C ASN A 9 -20.15 -6.52 8.14
N VAL A 10 -19.80 -5.39 8.75
CA VAL A 10 -20.58 -4.14 8.73
C VAL A 10 -20.01 -3.19 7.68
N ASP A 11 -18.69 -3.01 7.64
CA ASP A 11 -17.99 -2.26 6.59
C ASP A 11 -16.95 -3.16 5.90
N GLN A 12 -17.15 -3.40 4.61
CA GLN A 12 -16.29 -4.30 3.83
C GLN A 12 -14.83 -3.83 3.75
N TYR A 13 -14.56 -2.54 3.93
CA TYR A 13 -13.20 -2.00 3.94
C TYR A 13 -12.62 -1.89 5.35
N SER A 14 -13.30 -2.38 6.38
CA SER A 14 -12.77 -2.39 7.72
C SER A 14 -11.60 -3.36 7.87
N MET A 15 -10.61 -2.89 8.63
CA MET A 15 -9.38 -3.61 8.89
C MET A 15 -9.58 -4.64 10.01
N ARG A 16 -9.13 -5.87 9.79
CA ARG A 16 -9.12 -6.92 10.82
C ARG A 16 -7.84 -6.90 11.67
N THR A 17 -6.69 -6.79 11.02
CA THR A 17 -5.38 -6.84 11.66
C THR A 17 -4.44 -5.82 11.02
N LEU A 18 -3.50 -5.31 11.82
CA LEU A 18 -2.44 -4.40 11.42
C LEU A 18 -1.14 -4.84 12.09
N LYS A 19 -0.09 -4.95 11.29
CA LYS A 19 1.28 -4.98 11.81
C LYS A 19 2.08 -3.94 11.07
N MET A 20 2.69 -3.03 11.81
CA MET A 20 3.50 -1.97 11.25
C MET A 20 4.74 -1.71 12.09
N PHE A 21 5.80 -1.33 11.40
CA PHE A 21 6.98 -0.72 11.98
C PHE A 21 6.94 0.78 11.74
N VAL A 22 7.37 1.55 12.73
CA VAL A 22 7.67 2.98 12.62
C VAL A 22 8.98 3.23 13.33
N GLY A 23 9.97 3.74 12.61
CA GLY A 23 11.29 4.06 13.14
C GLY A 23 11.71 5.46 12.72
N LYS A 24 12.46 6.14 13.58
CA LYS A 24 13.13 7.39 13.25
C LYS A 24 14.62 7.27 13.55
N SER A 25 15.45 7.64 12.57
CA SER A 25 16.90 7.67 12.69
C SER A 25 17.42 9.02 12.21
N GLY A 26 17.79 9.88 13.16
CA GLY A 26 18.12 11.27 12.86
C GLY A 26 16.93 11.98 12.19
N ASN A 27 17.12 12.43 10.97
CA ASN A 27 16.11 13.14 10.18
C ASN A 27 15.17 12.21 9.38
N VAL A 28 15.51 10.93 9.26
CA VAL A 28 14.74 9.98 8.42
C VAL A 28 13.71 9.24 9.26
N ILE A 29 12.49 9.15 8.75
CA ILE A 29 11.40 8.34 9.28
C ILE A 29 11.14 7.20 8.30
N ASP A 30 11.12 5.97 8.79
CA ASP A 30 10.79 4.77 8.02
C ASP A 30 9.49 4.16 8.56
N VAL A 31 8.58 3.80 7.66
CA VAL A 31 7.32 3.13 7.96
C VAL A 31 7.14 1.97 6.99
N TYR A 32 6.78 0.80 7.48
CA TYR A 32 6.34 -0.29 6.61
C TYR A 32 5.43 -1.24 7.37
N GLY A 33 4.63 -2.01 6.65
CA GLY A 33 3.74 -2.99 7.26
C GLY A 33 2.59 -3.38 6.35
N ASN A 34 1.59 -4.00 6.96
CA ASN A 34 0.38 -4.39 6.25
C ASN A 34 -0.83 -4.24 7.16
N SER A 35 -1.95 -3.80 6.58
CA SER A 35 -3.28 -4.02 7.14
C SER A 35 -4.03 -5.06 6.32
N ASN A 36 -4.78 -5.93 7.00
CA ASN A 36 -5.61 -6.95 6.36
C ASN A 36 -7.08 -6.51 6.36
N HIS A 37 -7.71 -6.53 5.19
CA HIS A 37 -9.12 -6.18 5.00
C HIS A 37 -9.83 -7.37 4.31
N PRO A 38 -10.35 -8.33 5.07
CA PRO A 38 -10.76 -9.64 4.55
C PRO A 38 -11.97 -9.60 3.63
N ASN A 39 -12.79 -8.54 3.72
CA ASN A 39 -14.01 -8.39 2.93
C ASN A 39 -13.89 -7.31 1.86
N ALA A 40 -12.73 -6.66 1.73
CA ALA A 40 -12.58 -5.58 0.77
C ALA A 40 -12.74 -6.11 -0.66
N GLN A 41 -13.47 -5.36 -1.47
CA GLN A 41 -13.81 -5.67 -2.86
C GLN A 41 -13.66 -4.39 -3.69
N PHE A 42 -13.11 -4.47 -4.90
CA PHE A 42 -12.97 -3.28 -5.77
C PHE A 42 -13.83 -3.38 -7.04
N PHE A 43 -13.37 -4.11 -8.07
CA PHE A 43 -14.08 -4.15 -9.37
C PHE A 43 -14.63 -5.55 -9.72
N THR A 44 -14.02 -6.61 -9.21
CA THR A 44 -14.45 -8.01 -9.42
C THR A 44 -15.21 -8.55 -8.21
N GLN A 45 -15.56 -9.84 -8.22
CA GLN A 45 -16.11 -10.54 -7.05
C GLN A 45 -15.03 -11.04 -6.07
N ASP A 46 -13.75 -10.77 -6.36
CA ASP A 46 -12.66 -11.16 -5.49
C ASP A 46 -12.68 -10.29 -4.23
N THR A 47 -12.53 -10.94 -3.08
CA THR A 47 -12.52 -10.29 -1.79
C THR A 47 -11.25 -10.62 -1.02
N GLY A 48 -10.86 -9.72 -0.12
CA GLY A 48 -9.80 -9.97 0.84
C GLY A 48 -8.45 -9.50 0.34
N PHE A 49 -8.14 -8.24 0.62
CA PHE A 49 -6.87 -7.63 0.25
C PHE A 49 -6.10 -7.19 1.49
N ASN A 50 -4.79 -7.36 1.44
CA ASN A 50 -3.89 -6.66 2.33
C ASN A 50 -3.51 -5.33 1.69
N TRP A 51 -3.34 -4.29 2.48
CA TRP A 51 -2.68 -3.05 2.07
C TRP A 51 -1.26 -3.19 2.58
N ALA A 52 -0.37 -3.68 1.73
CA ALA A 52 1.05 -3.72 2.00
C ALA A 52 1.62 -2.32 1.71
N PHE A 53 2.40 -1.75 2.61
CA PHE A 53 2.93 -0.40 2.43
C PHE A 53 4.37 -0.26 2.92
N ALA A 54 5.12 0.61 2.24
CA ALA A 54 6.44 1.07 2.63
C ALA A 54 6.52 2.58 2.39
N ALA A 55 7.12 3.32 3.31
CA ALA A 55 7.29 4.75 3.19
C ALA A 55 8.54 5.23 3.92
N ALA A 56 9.17 6.25 3.38
CA ALA A 56 10.27 6.97 4.02
C ALA A 56 10.01 8.48 3.92
N GLY A 57 10.55 9.25 4.86
CA GLY A 57 10.44 10.70 4.80
C GLY A 57 11.52 11.43 5.58
N TYR A 58 11.70 12.71 5.24
CA TYR A 58 12.54 13.64 5.97
C TYR A 58 11.67 14.52 6.86
N ASP A 59 11.97 14.53 8.15
CA ASP A 59 11.22 15.25 9.18
C ASP A 59 11.42 16.78 9.10
N ASP A 60 12.62 17.24 8.74
CA ASP A 60 12.95 18.68 8.68
C ASP A 60 12.52 19.37 7.38
N GLN A 61 12.28 18.59 6.33
CA GLN A 61 11.90 19.06 4.99
C GLN A 61 10.44 18.78 4.67
N ASP A 62 9.72 18.06 5.55
CA ASP A 62 8.34 17.62 5.32
C ASP A 62 8.17 16.89 3.97
N LEU A 63 9.15 16.04 3.61
CA LEU A 63 9.14 15.26 2.37
C LEU A 63 8.84 13.80 2.67
N GLY A 64 8.03 13.18 1.83
CA GLY A 64 7.71 11.76 1.92
C GLY A 64 7.73 11.06 0.57
N VAL A 65 8.07 9.78 0.59
CA VAL A 65 7.86 8.83 -0.51
C VAL A 65 7.15 7.60 0.05
N ALA A 66 6.15 7.09 -0.65
CA ALA A 66 5.39 5.94 -0.19
C ALA A 66 4.93 5.05 -1.34
N GLU A 67 4.82 3.76 -1.06
CA GLU A 67 4.27 2.75 -1.96
C GLU A 67 3.22 1.93 -1.26
N VAL A 68 2.24 1.49 -2.05
CA VAL A 68 1.18 0.61 -1.59
C VAL A 68 0.92 -0.47 -2.62
N GLY A 69 0.84 -1.70 -2.13
CA GLY A 69 0.37 -2.86 -2.86
C GLY A 69 -0.89 -3.44 -2.24
N LEU A 70 -1.64 -4.18 -3.05
CA LEU A 70 -2.87 -4.85 -2.71
C LEU A 70 -2.76 -6.37 -2.88
N PRO A 71 -1.80 -7.06 -2.24
CA PRO A 71 -1.71 -8.51 -2.33
C PRO A 71 -2.96 -9.17 -1.73
N PRO A 72 -3.41 -10.33 -2.26
CA PRO A 72 -4.46 -11.13 -1.63
C PRO A 72 -4.12 -11.46 -0.18
N SER A 73 -5.12 -11.48 0.69
CA SER A 73 -4.89 -11.66 2.14
C SER A 73 -4.34 -13.03 2.51
N ASN A 74 -4.53 -14.03 1.64
CA ASN A 74 -4.01 -15.38 1.77
C ASN A 74 -2.69 -15.60 1.01
N LEU A 75 -2.12 -14.55 0.40
CA LEU A 75 -0.84 -14.66 -0.29
C LEU A 75 0.27 -14.93 0.73
N ASN A 76 0.95 -16.06 0.56
CA ASN A 76 2.13 -16.42 1.35
C ASN A 76 3.40 -16.01 0.59
N GLU A 77 3.81 -14.75 0.75
CA GLU A 77 4.95 -14.15 0.04
C GLU A 77 5.62 -13.08 0.90
N THR A 78 6.94 -12.97 0.79
CA THR A 78 7.76 -12.00 1.54
C THR A 78 8.56 -11.04 0.65
N SER A 79 8.61 -11.30 -0.67
CA SER A 79 9.35 -10.48 -1.62
C SER A 79 8.69 -9.12 -1.81
N ARG A 80 9.48 -8.04 -1.65
CA ARG A 80 9.07 -6.68 -1.99
C ARG A 80 8.59 -6.55 -3.44
N GLU A 81 9.28 -7.19 -4.39
CA GLU A 81 8.92 -7.18 -5.81
C GLU A 81 7.51 -7.74 -6.03
N ALA A 82 7.16 -8.81 -5.32
CA ALA A 82 5.82 -9.36 -5.41
C ALA A 82 4.80 -8.44 -4.71
N LEU A 83 5.06 -8.06 -3.46
CA LEU A 83 4.10 -7.36 -2.60
C LEU A 83 3.79 -5.92 -3.07
N LEU A 84 4.80 -5.19 -3.53
CA LEU A 84 4.70 -3.77 -3.88
C LEU A 84 4.90 -3.50 -5.38
N GLY A 85 5.54 -4.42 -6.12
CA GLY A 85 5.66 -4.33 -7.58
C GLY A 85 4.51 -5.05 -8.31
N THR A 86 4.48 -6.38 -8.23
CA THR A 86 3.47 -7.23 -8.92
C THR A 86 2.07 -6.87 -8.45
N TYR A 87 1.85 -6.83 -7.13
CA TYR A 87 0.59 -6.45 -6.54
C TYR A 87 0.47 -4.94 -6.26
N SER A 88 1.19 -4.07 -6.97
CA SER A 88 0.97 -2.61 -6.87
C SER A 88 -0.49 -2.23 -7.12
N ILE A 89 -0.97 -1.12 -6.53
CA ILE A 89 -2.34 -0.63 -6.78
C ILE A 89 -2.63 -0.53 -8.28
N LYS A 90 -1.70 0.06 -9.06
CA LYS A 90 -1.84 0.19 -10.52
C LYS A 90 -2.09 -1.15 -11.19
N ASN A 91 -1.30 -2.18 -10.87
CA ASN A 91 -1.43 -3.50 -11.49
C ASN A 91 -2.72 -4.21 -11.08
N VAL A 92 -3.02 -4.25 -9.77
CA VAL A 92 -4.23 -4.91 -9.26
C VAL A 92 -5.49 -4.26 -9.82
N PHE A 93 -5.54 -2.92 -9.85
CA PHE A 93 -6.68 -2.22 -10.42
C PHE A 93 -6.76 -2.39 -11.93
N THR A 94 -5.65 -2.34 -12.66
CA THR A 94 -5.63 -2.60 -14.11
C THR A 94 -6.21 -3.98 -14.43
N GLU A 95 -5.74 -5.02 -13.74
CA GLU A 95 -6.21 -6.39 -13.93
C GLU A 95 -7.70 -6.52 -13.62
N GLN A 96 -8.13 -6.01 -12.46
CA GLN A 96 -9.54 -6.09 -12.06
C GLN A 96 -10.48 -5.27 -12.96
N ILE A 97 -10.04 -4.11 -13.45
CA ILE A 97 -10.82 -3.30 -14.39
C ILE A 97 -11.01 -4.05 -15.71
N TYR A 98 -9.95 -4.66 -16.27
CA TYR A 98 -10.08 -5.43 -17.50
C TYR A 98 -10.88 -6.71 -17.32
N ALA A 99 -10.84 -7.34 -16.15
CA ALA A 99 -11.69 -8.47 -15.82
C ALA A 99 -13.18 -8.07 -15.74
N ALA A 100 -13.49 -6.92 -15.14
CA ALA A 100 -14.86 -6.42 -14.98
C ALA A 100 -15.43 -5.79 -16.26
N TYR A 101 -14.58 -5.14 -17.06
CA TYR A 101 -14.95 -4.38 -18.26
C TYR A 101 -14.04 -4.73 -19.45
N PRO A 102 -14.18 -5.93 -20.07
CA PRO A 102 -13.23 -6.41 -21.08
C PRO A 102 -13.08 -5.55 -22.35
N ASN A 103 -14.01 -4.63 -22.60
CA ASN A 103 -14.02 -3.76 -23.78
C ASN A 103 -13.63 -2.30 -23.46
N VAL A 104 -13.21 -2.00 -22.23
CA VAL A 104 -12.69 -0.66 -21.90
C VAL A 104 -11.41 -0.38 -22.69
N THR A 105 -11.22 0.86 -23.12
CA THR A 105 -10.00 1.25 -23.85
C THR A 105 -8.85 1.54 -22.89
N GLN A 106 -7.61 1.29 -23.33
CA GLN A 106 -6.43 1.62 -22.55
C GLN A 106 -6.40 3.09 -22.13
N ASP A 107 -6.76 4.02 -23.01
CA ASP A 107 -6.80 5.46 -22.70
C ASP A 107 -7.71 5.80 -21.50
N LEU A 108 -8.84 5.08 -21.35
CA LEU A 108 -9.75 5.29 -20.22
C LEU A 108 -9.19 4.69 -18.92
N VAL A 109 -8.52 3.53 -19.01
CA VAL A 109 -7.85 2.91 -17.86
C VAL A 109 -6.69 3.78 -17.40
N ASP A 110 -5.86 4.27 -18.32
CA ASP A 110 -4.73 5.15 -18.02
C ASP A 110 -5.19 6.47 -17.39
N LEU A 111 -6.26 7.07 -17.91
CA LEU A 111 -6.85 8.28 -17.33
C LEU A 111 -7.37 8.02 -15.91
N TYR A 112 -8.03 6.90 -15.68
CA TYR A 112 -8.56 6.53 -14.37
C TYR A 112 -7.44 6.24 -13.35
N LEU A 113 -6.34 5.64 -13.82
CA LEU A 113 -5.21 5.20 -13.00
C LEU A 113 -4.01 6.15 -13.01
N MET A 114 -4.15 7.37 -13.56
CA MET A 114 -3.04 8.28 -13.84
C MET A 114 -2.17 8.67 -12.63
N HIS A 115 -2.68 8.52 -11.41
CA HIS A 115 -1.97 8.81 -10.16
C HIS A 115 -1.65 7.58 -9.30
N THR A 116 -1.83 6.38 -9.85
CA THR A 116 -1.62 5.12 -9.12
C THR A 116 -0.24 4.50 -9.34
N GLU A 117 0.58 5.10 -10.19
CA GLU A 117 1.95 4.69 -10.39
C GLU A 117 2.78 4.96 -9.13
N GLY A 118 3.42 3.91 -8.61
CA GLY A 118 4.30 4.01 -7.46
C GLY A 118 5.75 4.32 -7.85
N PRO A 119 6.53 4.92 -6.95
CA PRO A 119 6.10 5.42 -5.64
C PRO A 119 5.35 6.76 -5.74
N GLY A 120 4.59 7.10 -4.71
CA GLY A 120 3.97 8.42 -4.54
C GLY A 120 4.89 9.35 -3.76
N TYR A 121 4.99 10.61 -4.20
CA TYR A 121 5.82 11.65 -3.60
C TYR A 121 4.96 12.71 -2.93
N PHE A 122 5.40 13.15 -1.76
CA PHE A 122 4.65 14.03 -0.87
C PHE A 122 5.52 15.18 -0.35
N THR A 123 4.91 16.34 -0.17
CA THR A 123 5.45 17.50 0.56
C THR A 123 4.50 17.87 1.70
N ASP A 124 4.80 18.95 2.41
CA ASP A 124 3.91 19.62 3.36
C ASP A 124 2.55 20.04 2.74
N GLU A 125 2.50 20.26 1.43
CA GLU A 125 1.29 20.55 0.66
C GLU A 125 0.48 19.29 0.27
N GLY A 126 1.01 18.09 0.50
CA GLY A 126 0.37 16.81 0.21
C GLY A 126 0.97 16.07 -0.99
N PHE A 127 0.13 15.33 -1.73
CA PHE A 127 0.57 14.53 -2.86
C PHE A 127 1.04 15.41 -4.03
N VAL A 128 2.22 15.10 -4.57
CA VAL A 128 2.83 15.84 -5.67
C VAL A 128 2.79 15.05 -6.98
N ALA A 129 3.23 13.79 -6.95
CA ALA A 129 3.35 12.95 -8.15
C ALA A 129 3.36 11.47 -7.78
N GLY A 130 3.03 10.62 -8.77
CA GLY A 130 3.25 9.18 -8.71
C GLY A 130 4.23 8.74 -9.81
N GLY A 131 5.05 7.74 -9.52
CA GLY A 131 6.00 7.12 -10.46
C GLY A 131 7.30 7.90 -10.61
N THR A 132 7.25 9.11 -11.16
CA THR A 132 8.46 9.94 -11.36
C THR A 132 8.50 11.10 -10.38
N PRO A 133 9.61 11.31 -9.65
CA PRO A 133 9.71 12.41 -8.70
C PRO A 133 9.83 13.74 -9.44
N PRO A 134 9.36 14.85 -8.86
CA PRO A 134 9.87 16.17 -9.19
C PRO A 134 11.39 16.22 -8.91
N ALA A 135 12.15 16.95 -9.73
CA ALA A 135 13.60 16.92 -9.66
C ALA A 135 14.16 17.21 -8.24
N GLY A 136 15.03 16.31 -7.75
CA GLY A 136 16.16 16.66 -6.88
C GLY A 136 16.01 16.58 -5.36
N LEU A 137 14.95 15.98 -4.81
CA LEU A 137 14.78 15.90 -3.34
C LEU A 137 14.48 14.50 -2.78
N TRP A 138 14.08 13.54 -3.61
CA TRP A 138 13.64 12.21 -3.15
C TRP A 138 14.62 11.08 -3.44
N GLU A 139 15.72 11.31 -4.16
CA GLU A 139 16.62 10.24 -4.62
C GLU A 139 17.12 9.34 -3.48
N GLU A 140 17.50 9.93 -2.35
CA GLU A 140 17.91 9.17 -1.16
C GLU A 140 16.73 8.43 -0.51
N LEU A 141 15.54 9.03 -0.50
CA LEU A 141 14.32 8.39 0.03
C LEU A 141 13.84 7.23 -0.86
N GLU A 142 14.02 7.33 -2.18
CA GLU A 142 13.74 6.25 -3.13
C GLU A 142 14.64 5.05 -2.87
N LEU A 143 15.95 5.29 -2.75
CA LEU A 143 16.89 4.24 -2.35
C LEU A 143 16.54 3.66 -0.96
N ARG A 144 16.01 4.49 -0.07
CA ARG A 144 15.65 4.08 1.29
C ARG A 144 14.45 3.12 1.30
N ILE A 145 13.39 3.41 0.54
CA ILE A 145 12.20 2.55 0.54
C ILE A 145 12.44 1.19 -0.10
N GLU A 146 13.49 1.05 -0.94
CA GLU A 146 13.89 -0.26 -1.47
C GLU A 146 14.33 -1.24 -0.38
N ASP A 147 14.84 -0.73 0.74
CA ASP A 147 15.22 -1.55 1.89
C ASP A 147 14.03 -1.87 2.83
N LEU A 148 12.85 -1.31 2.56
CA LEU A 148 11.65 -1.46 3.39
C LEU A 148 10.69 -2.48 2.78
N THR A 149 10.66 -3.68 3.37
CA THR A 149 9.80 -4.77 2.91
C THR A 149 8.63 -4.98 3.87
N PRO A 150 7.37 -4.89 3.40
CA PRO A 150 6.20 -5.26 4.17
C PRO A 150 6.27 -6.70 4.69
N TYR A 151 5.45 -7.02 5.70
CA TYR A 151 5.33 -8.39 6.19
C TYR A 151 4.54 -9.28 5.22
N ASN A 152 4.62 -10.58 5.46
CA ASN A 152 3.87 -11.58 4.70
C ASN A 152 2.36 -11.44 4.93
N PRO A 153 1.53 -11.26 3.88
CA PRO A 153 0.08 -11.07 4.03
C PRO A 153 -0.63 -12.20 4.78
N SER A 154 -0.25 -13.47 4.57
CA SER A 154 -0.87 -14.59 5.29
C SER A 154 -0.62 -14.53 6.79
N ASP A 155 0.60 -14.16 7.19
CA ASP A 155 0.96 -14.03 8.61
C ASP A 155 0.19 -12.89 9.29
N ILE A 156 -0.05 -11.78 8.56
CA ILE A 156 -0.83 -10.66 9.09
C ILE A 156 -2.30 -11.02 9.18
N SER A 157 -2.81 -11.77 8.20
CA SER A 157 -4.19 -12.26 8.23
C SER A 157 -4.45 -13.14 9.44
N ASP A 158 -3.52 -14.01 9.81
CA ASP A 158 -3.65 -14.95 10.93
C ASP A 158 -3.16 -14.39 12.27
N LEU A 159 -2.72 -13.12 12.31
CA LEU A 159 -2.20 -12.48 13.50
C LEU A 159 -3.26 -12.44 14.63
N GLN A 160 -2.89 -12.98 15.79
CA GLN A 160 -3.66 -12.90 17.03
C GLN A 160 -2.77 -12.40 18.17
N ILE A 161 -3.32 -11.55 19.03
CA ILE A 161 -2.65 -11.04 20.22
C ILE A 161 -3.46 -11.47 21.43
N ASP A 162 -2.93 -12.44 22.18
CA ASP A 162 -3.52 -12.91 23.42
C ASP A 162 -2.75 -12.34 24.61
N PHE A 163 -3.49 -11.81 25.59
CA PHE A 163 -2.92 -11.41 26.88
C PHE A 163 -3.13 -12.56 27.87
N GLN A 164 -2.03 -13.03 28.46
CA GLN A 164 -2.03 -13.98 29.57
C GLN A 164 -2.07 -13.23 30.90
#